data_AF-A0A415DV22-F1
#
_entry.id   AF-A0A415DV22-F1
#
_cell.length_a   1.000
_cell.length_b   1.000
_cell.length_c   1.000
_cell.angle_alpha   90.00
_cell.angle_beta   90.00
_cell.angle_gamma   90.00
#
_symmetry.space_group_name_H-M   'P 1'
#
loop_
_entity.id
_entity.type
_entity.pdbx_description
1 polymer ?
#
loop_
_entity_poly.entity_id
_entity_poly.type
_entity_poly.pdbx_seq_one_letter_code
_entity_poly.pdbx_strand_id
1 'polypeptide(L)'
;METGVIVIVDLGHENCQMIKEDVESFGVPAVICSHEASQEELDSLGEIKGFILNGGPHKSINGFRVDASEAIYENEIPTYSVDHASWKGVDLFTWPKDEVERKERIGKFLSETCKLDIL
;
A
#
# COMPACT_ATOMS: atom_id res chain seq x y z
N MET A 1 1.35 19.53 -12.99
CA MET A 1 2.25 18.45 -12.54
C MET A 1 1.35 17.27 -12.27
N GLU A 2 1.58 16.16 -12.96
CA GLU A 2 0.81 14.93 -12.67
C GLU A 2 1.14 14.51 -11.24
N THR A 3 0.11 14.45 -10.40
CA THR A 3 0.22 13.93 -9.04
C THR A 3 0.29 12.42 -9.16
N GLY A 4 1.46 11.83 -8.88
CA GLY A 4 1.62 10.38 -8.87
C GLY A 4 0.71 9.70 -7.83
N VAL A 5 0.58 8.38 -7.94
CA VAL A 5 -0.40 7.58 -7.19
C VAL A 5 0.24 6.77 -6.06
N ILE A 6 -0.53 6.49 -5.01
CA ILE A 6 -0.21 5.45 -4.03
C ILE A 6 -0.94 4.16 -4.41
N VAL A 7 -0.21 3.05 -4.49
CA VAL A 7 -0.80 1.76 -4.83
C VAL A 7 -1.02 0.94 -3.57
N ILE A 8 -2.27 0.55 -3.33
CA ILE A 8 -2.67 -0.37 -2.26
C ILE A 8 -2.68 -1.78 -2.84
N VAL A 9 -1.72 -2.59 -2.45
CA VAL A 9 -1.59 -3.98 -2.91
C VAL A 9 -2.45 -4.86 -2.01
N ASP A 10 -3.45 -5.52 -2.59
CA ASP A 10 -4.33 -6.43 -1.86
C ASP A 10 -3.64 -7.78 -1.59
N LEU A 11 -3.25 -7.98 -0.32
CA LEU A 11 -2.63 -9.20 0.19
C LEU A 11 -3.55 -9.93 1.18
N GLY A 12 -4.87 -9.75 1.06
CA GLY A 12 -5.87 -10.51 1.81
C GLY A 12 -6.44 -9.80 3.04
N HIS A 13 -6.46 -8.46 3.05
CA HIS A 13 -7.22 -7.69 4.03
C HIS A 13 -8.51 -7.16 3.42
N GLU A 14 -9.63 -7.30 4.13
CA GLU A 14 -10.96 -6.83 3.68
C GLU A 14 -11.11 -5.30 3.60
N ASN A 15 -10.06 -4.53 3.91
CA ASN A 15 -10.16 -3.09 4.16
C ASN A 15 -9.43 -2.24 3.10
N CYS A 16 -9.00 -2.81 1.96
CA CYS A 16 -8.30 -2.07 0.90
C CYS A 16 -9.04 -0.79 0.49
N GLN A 17 -10.37 -0.84 0.37
CA GLN A 17 -11.20 0.32 0.04
C GLN A 17 -11.13 1.41 1.11
N MET A 18 -11.20 1.04 2.39
CA MET A 18 -11.08 1.99 3.51
C MET A 18 -9.69 2.65 3.53
N ILE A 19 -8.62 1.88 3.30
CA ILE A 19 -7.26 2.42 3.26
C ILE A 19 -7.07 3.35 2.06
N LYS A 20 -7.64 3.03 0.90
CA LYS A 20 -7.67 3.91 -0.27
C LYS A 20 -8.35 5.25 0.06
N GLU A 21 -9.54 5.20 0.67
CA GLU A 21 -10.28 6.40 1.08
C GLU A 21 -9.51 7.25 2.10
N ASP A 22 -8.84 6.61 3.06
CA ASP A 22 -8.00 7.30 4.04
C ASP A 22 -6.81 8.00 3.38
N VAL A 23 -6.14 7.38 2.39
CA VAL A 23 -5.08 8.02 1.59
C VAL A 23 -5.65 9.19 0.78
N GLU A 24 -6.78 9.00 0.11
CA GLU A 24 -7.42 10.04 -0.70
C GLU A 24 -7.91 11.22 0.13
N SER A 25 -8.22 11.01 1.42
CA SER A 25 -8.57 12.09 2.35
C SER A 25 -7.44 13.10 2.59
N PHE A 26 -6.19 12.74 2.27
CA PHE A 26 -5.02 13.63 2.29
C PHE A 26 -4.79 14.38 0.96
N GLY A 27 -5.69 14.25 -0.02
CA GLY A 27 -5.53 14.83 -1.35
C GLY A 27 -4.55 14.08 -2.26
N VAL A 28 -4.14 12.86 -1.87
CA VAL A 28 -3.23 12.00 -2.63
C VAL A 28 -4.03 10.94 -3.39
N PRO A 29 -3.90 10.83 -4.73
CA PRO A 29 -4.58 9.78 -5.48
C PRO A 29 -4.09 8.39 -5.09
N ALA A 30 -5.01 7.42 -5.02
CA ALA A 30 -4.65 6.03 -4.73
C ALA A 30 -5.33 5.04 -5.68
N VAL A 31 -4.74 3.85 -5.86
CA VAL A 31 -5.28 2.76 -6.68
C VAL A 31 -5.14 1.45 -5.91
N ILE A 32 -6.14 0.57 -5.96
CA ILE A 32 -6.04 -0.79 -5.43
C ILE A 32 -5.63 -1.73 -6.57
N CYS A 33 -4.64 -2.58 -6.35
CA CYS A 33 -4.21 -3.59 -7.32
C CYS A 33 -4.12 -4.98 -6.68
N SER A 34 -4.13 -6.01 -7.53
CA SER A 34 -3.82 -7.39 -7.12
C SER A 34 -2.36 -7.50 -6.68
N HIS A 35 -2.06 -8.41 -5.75
CA HIS A 35 -0.69 -8.80 -5.44
C HIS A 35 0.01 -9.48 -6.62
N GLU A 36 -0.73 -9.97 -7.61
CA GLU A 36 -0.18 -10.57 -8.84
C GLU A 36 0.09 -9.55 -9.96
N ALA A 37 -0.08 -8.24 -9.71
CA ALA A 37 0.05 -7.22 -10.74
C ALA A 37 1.40 -7.32 -11.47
N SER A 38 1.33 -7.31 -12.81
CA SER A 38 2.47 -7.30 -13.71
C SER A 38 3.10 -5.91 -13.81
N GLN A 39 4.32 -5.82 -14.31
CA GLN A 39 4.98 -4.53 -14.56
C GLN A 39 4.17 -3.65 -15.53
N GLU A 40 3.59 -4.24 -16.57
CA GLU A 40 2.77 -3.51 -17.56
C GLU A 40 1.51 -2.90 -16.90
N GLU A 41 0.85 -3.65 -16.01
CA GLU A 41 -0.29 -3.13 -15.26
C GLU A 41 0.13 -1.98 -14.34
N LEU A 42 1.27 -2.09 -13.65
CA LEU A 42 1.80 -1.03 -12.78
C LEU A 42 2.17 0.23 -13.58
N ASP A 43 2.85 0.07 -14.71
CA ASP A 43 3.25 1.18 -15.59
C ASP A 43 2.02 1.92 -16.14
N SER A 44 0.90 1.22 -16.35
CA SER A 44 -0.36 1.83 -16.81
C SER A 44 -1.01 2.77 -15.79
N LEU A 45 -0.62 2.69 -14.51
CA LEU A 45 -1.12 3.55 -13.43
C LEU A 45 -0.45 4.94 -13.40
N GLY A 46 0.59 5.15 -14.21
CA GLY A 46 1.39 6.36 -14.23
C GLY A 46 2.50 6.36 -13.17
N GLU A 47 2.91 7.54 -12.72
CA GLU A 47 3.98 7.64 -11.73
C GLU A 47 3.53 7.12 -10.35
N ILE A 48 4.09 6.00 -9.91
CA ILE A 48 3.83 5.44 -8.58
C ILE A 48 4.76 6.09 -7.55
N LYS A 49 4.19 6.64 -6.47
CA LYS A 49 4.93 7.33 -5.39
C LYS A 49 5.16 6.45 -4.16
N GLY A 50 4.40 5.37 -4.03
CA GLY A 50 4.47 4.48 -2.87
C GLY A 50 3.57 3.26 -3.02
N PHE A 51 3.98 2.17 -2.39
CA PHE A 51 3.17 0.96 -2.22
C PHE A 51 2.76 0.81 -0.75
N ILE A 52 1.49 0.47 -0.50
CA ILE A 52 1.02 -0.05 0.77
C ILE A 52 0.73 -1.54 0.56
N LEU A 53 1.54 -2.41 1.17
CA LEU A 53 1.34 -3.86 1.14
C LEU A 53 0.31 -4.21 2.21
N ASN A 54 -0.95 -4.36 1.79
CA ASN A 54 -2.08 -4.49 2.70
C ASN A 54 -2.41 -5.96 2.97
N GLY A 55 -1.56 -6.61 3.78
CA GLY A 55 -1.77 -7.95 4.28
C GLY A 55 -2.88 -8.00 5.32
N GLY A 56 -3.41 -9.20 5.56
CA GLY A 56 -4.48 -9.38 6.53
C GLY A 56 -4.83 -10.84 6.81
N PRO A 57 -5.98 -11.10 7.44
CA PRO A 57 -6.34 -12.45 7.90
C PRO A 57 -6.46 -13.48 6.77
N HIS A 58 -6.66 -13.04 5.51
CA HIS A 58 -6.73 -13.91 4.34
C HIS A 58 -5.41 -13.98 3.55
N LYS A 59 -4.26 -13.70 4.21
CA LYS A 59 -2.91 -13.77 3.61
C LYS A 59 -2.43 -15.18 3.25
N SER A 60 -3.32 -16.17 3.13
CA SER A 60 -2.93 -17.53 2.76
C SER A 60 -4.01 -18.20 1.91
N ILE A 61 -3.60 -18.82 0.81
CA ILE A 61 -4.44 -19.61 -0.09
C ILE A 61 -3.89 -21.04 -0.04
N ASN A 62 -4.75 -22.01 0.29
CA ASN A 62 -4.37 -23.42 0.43
C ASN A 62 -3.18 -23.67 1.37
N GLY A 63 -3.03 -22.84 2.41
CA GLY A 63 -1.93 -22.94 3.39
C GLY A 63 -0.61 -22.31 2.93
N PHE A 64 -0.53 -21.78 1.71
CA PHE A 64 0.60 -20.99 1.23
C PHE A 64 0.34 -19.52 1.46
N ARG A 65 1.36 -18.80 1.93
CA ARG A 65 1.28 -17.35 2.10
C ARG A 65 1.11 -16.69 0.74
N VAL A 66 0.16 -15.78 0.64
CA VAL A 66 0.01 -14.89 -0.51
C VAL A 66 1.18 -13.92 -0.51
N ASP A 67 1.85 -13.78 -1.64
CA ASP A 67 2.99 -12.88 -1.79
C ASP A 67 2.82 -11.96 -3.00
N ALA A 68 3.45 -10.80 -2.95
CA ALA A 68 3.42 -9.85 -4.05
C ALA A 68 4.35 -10.27 -5.19
N SER A 69 4.02 -9.88 -6.41
CA SER A 69 4.84 -10.12 -7.59
C SER A 69 6.21 -9.45 -7.50
N GLU A 70 7.17 -9.96 -8.27
CA GLU A 70 8.50 -9.35 -8.38
C GLU A 70 8.42 -7.88 -8.82
N ALA A 71 7.49 -7.51 -9.71
CA ALA A 71 7.30 -6.12 -10.14
C ALA A 71 7.00 -5.15 -8.97
N ILE A 72 6.32 -5.63 -7.93
CA ILE A 72 6.03 -4.86 -6.72
C ILE A 72 7.25 -4.76 -5.79
N TYR A 73 8.13 -5.77 -5.78
CA TYR A 73 9.29 -5.80 -4.89
C TYR A 73 10.59 -5.25 -5.49
N GLU A 74 10.81 -5.45 -6.78
CA GLU A 74 12.03 -5.09 -7.50
C GLU A 74 11.98 -3.64 -7.99
N ASN A 75 11.67 -2.72 -7.08
CA ASN A 75 11.72 -1.29 -7.34
C ASN A 75 12.26 -0.52 -6.13
N GLU A 76 12.71 0.71 -6.35
CA GLU A 76 13.20 1.59 -5.28
C GLU A 76 12.08 2.45 -4.67
N ILE A 77 10.81 2.13 -4.97
CA ILE A 77 9.67 2.94 -4.54
C ILE A 77 9.41 2.69 -3.05
N PRO A 78 9.07 3.73 -2.28
CA PRO A 78 8.65 3.59 -0.89
C PRO A 78 7.59 2.50 -0.68
N THR A 79 7.72 1.73 0.39
CA THR A 79 6.78 0.66 0.75
C THR A 79 6.38 0.80 2.22
N TYR A 80 5.10 0.61 2.51
CA TYR A 80 4.56 0.46 3.86
C TYR A 80 3.91 -0.90 4.02
N SER A 81 4.47 -1.73 4.90
CA SER A 81 4.15 -3.14 5.05
C SER A 81 3.23 -3.40 6.24
N VAL A 82 1.97 -3.82 5.98
CA VAL A 82 0.98 -4.12 7.03
C VAL A 82 0.58 -5.59 7.02
N ASP A 83 0.79 -6.27 8.15
CA ASP A 83 0.60 -7.72 8.34
C ASP A 83 1.25 -8.59 7.23
N HIS A 84 2.20 -8.00 6.51
CA HIS A 84 2.94 -8.62 5.44
C HIS A 84 4.40 -8.18 5.53
N ALA A 85 5.35 -9.08 5.28
CA ALA A 85 6.76 -8.74 5.37
C ALA A 85 7.28 -8.45 3.97
N SER A 86 7.82 -7.25 3.76
CA SER A 86 8.65 -6.96 2.59
C SER A 86 10.12 -7.24 2.92
N TRP A 87 11.02 -6.92 1.99
CA TRP A 87 12.46 -6.95 2.23
C TRP A 87 12.92 -6.00 3.35
N LYS A 88 12.12 -4.96 3.68
CA LYS A 88 12.37 -4.06 4.82
C LYS A 88 11.77 -4.57 6.15
N GLY A 89 11.03 -5.67 6.11
CA GLY A 89 10.29 -6.19 7.26
C GLY A 89 8.83 -5.75 7.28
N VAL A 90 8.26 -5.67 8.49
CA VAL A 90 6.86 -5.32 8.75
C VAL A 90 6.84 -3.98 9.47
N ASP A 91 6.15 -2.98 8.92
CA ASP A 91 5.97 -1.67 9.56
C ASP A 91 4.86 -1.72 10.62
N LEU A 92 3.82 -2.52 10.36
CA LEU A 92 2.65 -2.60 11.20
C LEU A 92 2.05 -4.00 11.17
N PHE A 93 1.70 -4.57 12.33
CA PHE A 93 1.08 -5.90 12.38
C PHE A 93 -0.42 -5.90 12.05
N THR A 94 -1.11 -4.77 12.22
CA THR A 94 -2.52 -4.59 11.85
C THR A 94 -2.87 -3.11 11.88
N TRP A 95 -3.82 -2.67 11.05
CA TRP A 95 -4.30 -1.30 11.07
C TRP A 95 -4.99 -0.95 12.40
N PRO A 96 -4.76 0.26 12.95
CA PRO A 96 -5.54 0.74 14.08
C PRO A 96 -7.04 0.79 13.74
N LYS A 97 -7.86 0.35 14.69
CA LYS A 97 -9.33 0.45 14.58
C LYS A 97 -9.80 1.90 14.67
N ASP A 98 -9.10 2.70 15.48
CA ASP A 98 -9.34 4.13 15.58
C ASP A 98 -8.93 4.83 14.28
N GLU A 99 -9.85 5.63 13.73
CA GLU A 99 -9.65 6.32 12.46
C GLU A 99 -8.52 7.36 12.54
N VAL A 100 -8.44 8.10 13.65
CA VAL A 100 -7.43 9.15 13.82
C VAL A 100 -6.05 8.52 13.85
N GLU A 101 -5.84 7.49 14.68
CA GLU A 101 -4.55 6.80 14.74
C GLU A 101 -4.17 6.18 13.39
N ARG A 102 -5.13 5.55 12.69
CA ARG A 102 -4.87 4.95 11.38
C ARG A 102 -4.45 6.00 10.34
N LYS A 103 -5.16 7.13 10.28
CA LYS A 103 -4.82 8.26 9.40
C LYS A 103 -3.48 8.89 9.78
N GLU A 104 -3.12 8.95 11.05
CA GLU A 104 -1.78 9.40 11.47
C GLU A 104 -0.66 8.47 10.95
N ARG A 105 -0.88 7.15 10.93
CA ARG A 105 0.10 6.21 10.33
C ARG A 105 0.24 6.43 8.82
N ILE A 106 -0.88 6.55 8.13
CA ILE A 106 -0.93 6.79 6.67
C ILE A 106 -0.26 8.13 6.34
N GLY A 107 -0.66 9.22 7.00
CA GLY A 107 -0.12 10.55 6.77
C GLY A 107 1.40 10.60 6.93
N LYS A 108 1.95 9.96 7.97
CA LYS A 108 3.41 9.85 8.15
C LYS A 108 4.11 9.13 7.01
N PHE A 109 3.55 8.02 6.53
CA PHE A 109 4.10 7.33 5.37
C PHE A 109 4.12 8.25 4.13
N LEU A 110 3.01 8.94 3.86
CA LEU A 110 2.88 9.84 2.72
C LEU A 110 3.87 11.02 2.80
N SER A 111 3.94 11.71 3.94
CA SER A 111 4.76 12.92 4.07
C SER A 111 6.24 12.63 4.35
N GLU A 112 6.54 11.66 5.21
CA GLU A 112 7.91 11.38 5.67
C GLU A 112 8.63 10.39 4.78
N THR A 113 7.94 9.40 4.19
CA THR A 113 8.57 8.35 3.38
C THR A 113 8.40 8.63 1.88
N CYS A 114 7.17 8.90 1.43
CA CYS A 114 6.91 9.24 0.02
C CYS A 114 7.23 10.69 -0.34
N LYS A 115 7.48 11.55 0.66
CA LYS A 115 7.80 12.98 0.48
C LYS A 115 6.73 13.75 -0.29
N LEU A 116 5.46 13.40 -0.04
CA LEU A 116 4.31 14.06 -0.65
C LEU A 116 3.83 15.22 0.22
N ASP A 117 3.39 16.28 -0.44
CA ASP A 117 2.58 17.32 0.20
C ASP A 117 1.16 16.78 0.40
N ILE A 118 0.67 16.81 1.64
CA ILE A 118 -0.66 16.35 2.04
C ILE A 118 -1.50 17.52 2.56
N LEU A 119 -2.84 17.41 2.46
CA LEU A 119 -3.80 18.43 2.91
C LEU A 119 -3.90 18.58 4.43
#